data_AF-C5CI68-F1
#
_entry.id   AF-C5CI68-F1
#
_cell.length_a   1.000
_cell.length_b   1.000
_cell.length_c   1.000
_cell.angle_alpha   90.00
_cell.angle_beta   90.00
_cell.angle_gamma   90.00
#
_symmetry.space_group_name_H-M   'P 1'
#
loop_
_entity.id
_entity.type
_entity.pdbx_description
1 polymer ?
#
loop_
_entity_poly.entity_id
_entity_poly.type
_entity_poly.pdbx_seq_one_letter_code
_entity_poly.pdbx_strand_id
1 'polypeptide(L)'
;MKIKELKVGSEIEYTGELIVMRDAAQKRTKTILEGNLPLPFDLEGKIVFYAGPAKAPEGRNIGSIGPTTSSRMDSYLEMLLNLGVIATVGKGRRNDFVRELCKKYSAVYFIAPSGAAAALSQRIISSKIIAFHDLGPEAVYRLKVKNFPLIVAIDSDGNCL
;
A
#
# COMPACT_ATOMS: atom_id res chain seq x y z
N MET A 1 6.93 -13.99 -3.64
CA MET A 1 7.80 -13.28 -2.67
C MET A 1 7.47 -13.82 -1.29
N LYS A 2 8.45 -14.27 -0.52
CA LYS A 2 8.25 -14.72 0.86
C LYS A 2 8.54 -13.57 1.83
N ILE A 3 7.50 -12.92 2.33
CA ILE A 3 7.61 -11.69 3.11
C ILE A 3 8.52 -11.84 4.34
N LYS A 4 8.44 -12.97 5.05
CA LYS A 4 9.19 -13.23 6.30
C LYS A 4 10.70 -13.37 6.12
N GLU A 5 11.16 -13.61 4.89
CA GLU A 5 12.59 -13.76 4.58
C GLU A 5 13.23 -12.40 4.22
N LEU A 6 12.42 -11.35 4.03
CA LEU A 6 12.91 -10.03 3.67
C LEU A 6 13.58 -9.36 4.88
N LYS A 7 14.73 -8.72 4.62
CA LYS A 7 15.50 -7.99 5.64
C LYS A 7 15.54 -6.51 5.32
N VAL A 8 15.59 -5.69 6.37
CA VAL A 8 15.70 -4.23 6.26
C VAL A 8 16.84 -3.84 5.32
N GLY A 9 16.59 -2.82 4.49
CA GLY A 9 17.52 -2.34 3.46
C GLY A 9 17.53 -3.12 2.15
N SER A 10 16.85 -4.28 2.06
CA SER A 10 16.77 -5.02 0.80
C SER A 10 16.02 -4.23 -0.27
N GLU A 11 16.61 -4.14 -1.46
CA GLU A 11 15.95 -3.61 -2.66
C GLU A 11 15.22 -4.74 -3.40
N ILE A 12 13.99 -4.47 -3.81
CA ILE A 12 13.09 -5.45 -4.42
C ILE A 12 12.50 -4.87 -5.69
N GLU A 13 12.59 -5.62 -6.79
CA GLU A 13 11.82 -5.35 -8.01
C GLU A 13 10.52 -6.17 -7.99
N TYR A 14 9.44 -5.56 -7.51
CA TYR A 14 8.18 -6.26 -7.33
C TYR A 14 7.38 -6.34 -8.64
N THR A 15 6.98 -7.56 -9.02
CA THR A 15 6.00 -7.81 -10.09
C THR A 15 4.80 -8.55 -9.49
N GLY A 16 3.61 -7.99 -9.67
CA GLY A 16 2.41 -8.53 -9.03
C GLY A 16 1.30 -7.50 -8.89
N GLU A 17 0.53 -7.63 -7.81
CA GLU A 17 -0.65 -6.82 -7.53
C GLU A 17 -0.40 -5.89 -6.35
N LEU A 18 -0.77 -4.61 -6.49
CA LEU A 18 -0.81 -3.64 -5.39
C LEU A 18 -2.23 -3.11 -5.24
N ILE A 19 -2.69 -2.98 -4.00
CA ILE A 19 -3.96 -2.32 -3.68
C ILE A 19 -3.66 -0.88 -3.25
N VAL A 20 -4.09 0.10 -4.03
CA VAL A 20 -3.95 1.51 -3.64
C VAL A 20 -5.07 1.85 -2.66
N MET A 21 -4.68 2.30 -1.46
CA MET A 21 -5.63 2.75 -0.45
C MET A 21 -4.97 3.73 0.52
N ARG A 22 -5.50 4.95 0.63
CA ARG A 22 -5.00 6.00 1.53
C ARG A 22 -6.10 6.54 2.44
N ASP A 23 -5.87 7.71 3.04
CA ASP A 23 -6.62 8.33 4.12
C ASP A 23 -8.15 8.09 4.08
N ALA A 24 -8.86 8.56 3.04
CA ALA A 24 -10.32 8.48 2.99
C ALA A 24 -10.86 7.04 2.84
N ALA A 25 -10.22 6.22 2.02
CA ALA A 25 -10.62 4.83 1.84
C ALA A 25 -10.38 3.99 3.10
N GLN A 26 -9.25 4.18 3.80
CA GLN A 26 -8.99 3.48 5.07
C GLN A 26 -9.99 3.87 6.16
N LYS A 27 -10.32 5.18 6.25
CA LYS A 27 -11.36 5.67 7.16
C LYS A 27 -12.73 5.03 6.87
N ARG A 28 -13.11 4.94 5.60
CA ARG A 28 -14.38 4.32 5.19
C ARG A 28 -14.40 2.82 5.46
N THR A 29 -13.32 2.11 5.15
CA THR A 29 -13.14 0.68 5.50
C THR A 29 -13.35 0.46 6.99
N LYS A 30 -12.72 1.30 7.84
CA LYS A 30 -12.91 1.25 9.30
C LYS A 30 -14.38 1.42 9.71
N THR A 31 -15.06 2.43 9.15
CA THR A 31 -16.48 2.69 9.45
C THR A 31 -17.38 1.50 9.07
N ILE A 32 -17.11 0.86 7.93
CA ILE A 32 -17.86 -0.33 7.47
C ILE A 32 -17.68 -1.49 8.47
N LEU A 33 -16.44 -1.74 8.90
CA LEU A 33 -16.12 -2.80 9.84
C LEU A 33 -16.70 -2.54 11.24
N GLU A 34 -16.64 -1.31 11.74
CA GLU A 34 -17.27 -0.91 13.00
C GLU A 34 -18.81 -1.08 12.96
N GLY A 35 -19.41 -0.94 11.79
CA GLY A 35 -20.82 -1.25 11.54
C GLY A 35 -21.13 -2.74 11.35
N ASN A 36 -20.13 -3.64 11.47
CA ASN A 36 -20.24 -5.08 11.18
C ASN A 36 -20.77 -5.39 9.77
N LEU A 37 -20.48 -4.53 8.80
CA LEU A 37 -20.88 -4.70 7.40
C LEU A 37 -19.76 -5.38 6.60
N PRO A 38 -20.09 -6.17 5.56
CA PRO A 38 -19.09 -6.79 4.71
C PRO A 38 -18.36 -5.76 3.85
N LEU A 39 -17.04 -5.94 3.68
CA LEU A 39 -16.25 -5.12 2.78
C LEU A 39 -16.52 -5.50 1.30
N PRO A 40 -16.56 -4.51 0.38
CA PRO A 40 -16.79 -4.78 -1.04
C PRO A 40 -15.54 -5.30 -1.79
N PHE A 41 -14.45 -5.58 -1.09
CA PHE A 41 -13.19 -6.10 -1.63
C PHE A 41 -12.43 -6.89 -0.56
N ASP A 42 -11.49 -7.73 -1.01
CA ASP A 42 -10.65 -8.58 -0.18
C ASP A 42 -9.21 -8.05 -0.11
N LEU A 43 -8.60 -8.14 1.07
CA LEU A 43 -7.24 -7.70 1.38
C LEU A 43 -6.32 -8.85 1.84
N GLU A 44 -6.83 -10.08 1.95
CA GLU A 44 -6.06 -11.24 2.37
C GLU A 44 -4.87 -11.48 1.43
N GLY A 45 -3.67 -11.55 2.01
CA GLY A 45 -2.43 -11.75 1.25
C GLY A 45 -2.02 -10.57 0.36
N LYS A 46 -2.64 -9.38 0.50
CA LYS A 46 -2.38 -8.23 -0.37
C LYS A 46 -1.32 -7.28 0.17
N ILE A 47 -0.73 -6.50 -0.74
CA ILE A 47 0.17 -5.39 -0.43
C ILE A 47 -0.58 -4.08 -0.66
N VAL A 48 -0.67 -3.25 0.38
CA VAL A 48 -1.37 -1.96 0.30
C VAL A 48 -0.38 -0.83 0.00
N PHE A 49 -0.58 -0.14 -1.11
CA PHE A 49 0.19 1.01 -1.53
C PHE A 49 -0.52 2.31 -1.16
N TYR A 50 0.09 3.09 -0.28
CA TYR A 50 -0.39 4.41 0.13
C TYR A 50 -0.07 5.42 -0.97
N ALA A 51 -1.02 5.61 -1.88
CA ALA A 51 -0.89 6.54 -2.99
C ALA A 51 -2.26 7.07 -3.42
N GLY A 52 -2.25 8.07 -4.28
CA GLY A 52 -3.42 8.51 -5.03
C GLY A 52 -2.97 8.89 -6.43
N PRO A 53 -3.48 8.25 -7.50
CA PRO A 53 -3.07 8.58 -8.85
C PRO A 53 -3.58 9.97 -9.26
N ALA A 54 -2.76 10.70 -10.02
CA ALA A 54 -3.24 11.87 -10.75
C ALA A 54 -4.24 11.45 -11.84
N LYS A 55 -4.98 12.43 -12.38
CA LYS A 55 -5.85 12.22 -13.54
C LYS A 55 -5.05 11.58 -14.67
N ALA A 56 -5.58 10.50 -15.24
CA ALA A 56 -4.95 9.84 -16.38
C ALA A 56 -4.99 10.76 -17.62
N PRO A 57 -3.85 10.97 -18.30
CA PRO A 57 -3.85 11.54 -19.65
C PRO A 57 -4.62 10.66 -20.63
N GLU A 58 -5.06 11.24 -21.73
CA GLU A 58 -5.71 10.50 -22.80
C GLU A 58 -4.82 9.35 -23.30
N GLY A 59 -5.42 8.17 -23.51
CA GLY A 59 -4.70 6.97 -23.95
C GLY A 59 -3.81 6.29 -22.91
N ARG A 60 -3.77 6.75 -21.65
CA ARG A 60 -3.00 6.10 -20.56
C ARG A 60 -3.89 5.40 -19.54
N ASN A 61 -3.42 4.25 -19.05
CA ASN A 61 -4.09 3.45 -18.03
C ASN A 61 -4.19 4.14 -16.66
N ILE A 62 -3.25 5.04 -16.36
CA ILE A 62 -3.18 5.75 -15.08
C ILE A 62 -2.35 7.04 -15.22
N GLY A 63 -2.65 8.05 -14.40
CA GLY A 63 -1.80 9.22 -14.26
C GLY A 63 -0.52 8.94 -13.46
N SER A 64 0.30 9.96 -13.27
CA SER A 64 1.46 9.88 -12.37
C SER A 64 1.00 9.43 -10.97
N ILE A 65 1.74 8.52 -10.36
CA ILE A 65 1.41 7.98 -9.04
C ILE A 65 2.69 7.73 -8.26
N GLY A 66 2.75 8.26 -7.05
CA GLY A 66 3.86 8.10 -6.14
C GLY A 66 3.38 7.88 -4.71
N PRO A 67 4.27 7.43 -3.81
CA PRO A 67 3.93 7.19 -2.42
C PRO A 67 3.52 8.49 -1.72
N THR A 68 2.58 8.36 -0.79
CA THR A 68 2.26 9.40 0.19
C THR A 68 2.81 9.05 1.57
N THR A 69 2.86 10.05 2.45
CA THR A 69 3.46 9.91 3.80
C THR A 69 2.72 8.87 4.63
N SER A 70 3.43 7.80 5.01
CA SER A 70 2.84 6.61 5.63
C SER A 70 2.32 6.83 7.04
N SER A 71 2.91 7.77 7.80
CA SER A 71 2.54 8.02 9.19
C SER A 71 1.07 8.42 9.39
N ARG A 72 0.44 9.00 8.35
CA ARG A 72 -1.01 9.34 8.37
C ARG A 72 -1.91 8.10 8.43
N MET A 73 -1.39 6.93 8.09
CA MET A 73 -2.12 5.66 8.08
C MET A 73 -1.76 4.75 9.28
N ASP A 74 -0.93 5.19 10.21
CA ASP A 74 -0.48 4.38 11.36
C ASP A 74 -1.66 3.89 12.21
N SER A 75 -2.66 4.74 12.45
CA SER A 75 -3.85 4.40 13.24
C SER A 75 -4.78 3.37 12.58
N TYR A 76 -4.61 3.10 11.29
CA TYR A 76 -5.37 2.10 10.54
C TYR A 76 -4.58 0.81 10.28
N LEU A 77 -3.28 0.79 10.59
CA LEU A 77 -2.42 -0.33 10.22
C LEU A 77 -2.90 -1.65 10.81
N GLU A 78 -3.19 -1.69 12.12
CA GLU A 78 -3.64 -2.94 12.76
C GLU A 78 -4.95 -3.47 12.15
N MET A 79 -5.87 -2.59 11.73
CA MET A 79 -7.05 -3.00 10.98
C MET A 79 -6.66 -3.69 9.67
N LEU A 80 -5.76 -3.12 8.89
CA LEU A 80 -5.31 -3.73 7.63
C LEU A 80 -4.65 -5.10 7.86
N LEU A 81 -3.80 -5.21 8.88
CA LEU A 81 -3.12 -6.46 9.20
C LEU A 81 -4.09 -7.55 9.66
N ASN A 82 -5.13 -7.19 10.43
CA ASN A 82 -6.21 -8.11 10.79
C ASN A 82 -7.05 -8.57 9.58
N LEU A 83 -7.12 -7.77 8.51
CA LEU A 83 -7.74 -8.14 7.24
C LEU A 83 -6.80 -8.95 6.33
N GLY A 84 -5.65 -9.39 6.83
CA GLY A 84 -4.70 -10.23 6.10
C GLY A 84 -3.73 -9.49 5.19
N VAL A 85 -3.61 -8.16 5.30
CA VAL A 85 -2.58 -7.40 4.57
C VAL A 85 -1.20 -7.85 5.05
N ILE A 86 -0.38 -8.31 4.11
CA ILE A 86 0.97 -8.85 4.41
C ILE A 86 2.06 -7.79 4.33
N ALA A 87 1.83 -6.69 3.62
CA ALA A 87 2.78 -5.59 3.56
C ALA A 87 2.11 -4.26 3.18
N THR A 88 2.79 -3.17 3.52
CA THR A 88 2.38 -1.81 3.17
C THR A 88 3.50 -1.08 2.44
N VAL A 89 3.17 -0.17 1.53
CA VAL A 89 4.12 0.61 0.73
C VAL A 89 3.79 2.09 0.87
N GLY A 90 4.78 2.93 1.15
CA GLY A 90 4.58 4.38 1.17
C GLY A 90 5.89 5.16 1.19
N LYS A 91 5.93 6.27 1.93
CA LYS A 91 7.17 7.04 2.18
C LYS A 91 7.25 7.56 3.61
N GLY A 92 8.47 7.84 4.03
CA GLY A 92 8.77 8.41 5.35
C GLY A 92 8.90 7.35 6.44
N ARG A 93 9.44 7.80 7.58
CA ARG A 93 9.59 7.00 8.80
C ARG A 93 8.23 6.77 9.45
N ARG A 94 8.12 5.68 10.20
CA ARG A 94 6.93 5.31 10.99
C ARG A 94 7.34 5.08 12.44
N ASN A 95 6.39 5.16 13.36
CA ASN A 95 6.67 5.05 14.80
C ASN A 95 6.94 3.60 15.24
N ASP A 96 7.37 3.44 16.49
CA ASP A 96 7.65 2.11 17.06
C ASP A 96 6.41 1.22 17.14
N PHE A 97 5.22 1.80 17.31
CA PHE A 97 3.95 1.07 17.26
C PHE A 97 3.80 0.27 15.96
N VAL A 98 4.19 0.85 14.81
CA VAL A 98 4.17 0.15 13.53
C VAL A 98 5.16 -1.01 13.49
N ARG A 99 6.34 -0.86 14.10
CA ARG A 99 7.36 -1.92 14.16
C ARG A 99 6.86 -3.13 14.96
N GLU A 100 6.22 -2.88 16.10
CA GLU A 100 5.62 -3.93 16.92
C GLU A 100 4.48 -4.65 16.18
N LEU A 101 3.66 -3.92 15.42
CA LEU A 101 2.64 -4.54 14.58
C LEU A 101 3.25 -5.38 13.43
N CYS A 102 4.28 -4.89 12.75
CA CYS A 102 5.02 -5.67 11.74
C CYS A 102 5.51 -7.00 12.32
N LYS A 103 6.06 -6.98 13.54
CA LYS A 103 6.48 -8.18 14.26
C LYS A 103 5.32 -9.11 14.61
N LYS A 104 4.26 -8.57 15.24
CA LYS A 104 3.06 -9.31 15.66
C LYS A 104 2.39 -10.05 14.50
N TYR A 105 2.27 -9.40 13.35
CA TYR A 105 1.55 -9.94 12.19
C TYR A 105 2.48 -10.54 11.11
N SER A 106 3.80 -10.60 11.37
CA SER A 106 4.80 -11.01 10.37
C SER A 106 4.71 -10.23 9.04
N ALA A 107 4.44 -8.93 9.13
CA ALA A 107 4.22 -8.04 8.00
C ALA A 107 5.41 -7.11 7.75
N VAL A 108 5.52 -6.59 6.53
CA VAL A 108 6.64 -5.72 6.09
C VAL A 108 6.14 -4.33 5.70
N TYR A 109 6.93 -3.31 5.97
CA TYR A 109 6.74 -1.97 5.40
C TYR A 109 7.84 -1.67 4.39
N PHE A 110 7.42 -1.35 3.18
CA PHE A 110 8.27 -0.89 2.10
C PHE A 110 8.19 0.62 1.92
N ILE A 111 9.30 1.21 1.50
CA ILE A 111 9.30 2.53 0.89
C ILE A 111 9.45 2.41 -0.62
N ALA A 112 8.74 3.27 -1.35
CA ALA A 112 8.93 3.46 -2.79
C ALA A 112 9.67 4.78 -3.06
N PRO A 113 10.40 4.91 -4.19
CA PRO A 113 11.07 6.15 -4.56
C PRO A 113 10.14 7.38 -4.55
N SER A 114 10.49 8.37 -3.75
CA SER A 114 9.76 9.65 -3.68
C SER A 114 10.22 10.60 -4.79
N GLY A 115 9.31 11.42 -5.33
CA GLY A 115 9.61 12.37 -6.41
C GLY A 115 9.66 11.76 -7.82
N ALA A 116 9.57 10.43 -7.95
CA ALA A 116 9.63 9.71 -9.22
C ALA A 116 8.26 9.23 -9.72
N ALA A 117 7.17 9.96 -9.43
CA ALA A 117 5.80 9.50 -9.69
C ALA A 117 5.49 9.20 -11.17
N ALA A 118 6.12 9.93 -12.08
CA ALA A 118 6.00 9.68 -13.52
C ALA A 118 6.75 8.41 -13.98
N ALA A 119 7.88 8.08 -13.33
CA ALA A 119 8.64 6.87 -13.60
C ALA A 119 7.95 5.64 -12.99
N LEU A 120 7.40 5.77 -11.78
CA LEU A 120 6.62 4.71 -11.14
C LEU A 120 5.36 4.36 -11.93
N SER A 121 4.69 5.34 -12.55
CA SER A 121 3.52 5.05 -13.38
C SER A 121 3.86 4.24 -14.64
N GLN A 122 5.09 4.32 -15.17
CA GLN A 122 5.54 3.45 -16.27
C GLN A 122 5.69 1.98 -15.86
N ARG A 123 5.79 1.70 -14.56
CA ARG A 123 5.83 0.31 -14.03
C ARG A 123 4.44 -0.28 -13.84
N ILE A 124 3.37 0.46 -14.12
CA ILE A 124 1.99 0.01 -13.98
C ILE A 124 1.48 -0.51 -15.31
N ILE A 125 1.13 -1.80 -15.33
CA ILE A 125 0.56 -2.47 -16.50
C ILE A 125 -0.91 -2.12 -16.64
N SER A 126 -1.69 -2.18 -15.55
CA SER A 126 -3.12 -1.90 -15.55
C SER A 126 -3.59 -1.35 -14.21
N SER A 127 -4.66 -0.54 -14.24
CA SER A 127 -5.32 0.05 -13.08
C SER A 127 -6.83 -0.18 -13.17
N LYS A 128 -7.47 -0.55 -12.06
CA LYS A 128 -8.93 -0.66 -11.95
C LYS A 128 -9.39 -0.14 -10.60
N ILE A 129 -10.40 0.73 -10.57
CA ILE A 129 -11.09 1.06 -9.31
C ILE A 129 -11.94 -0.16 -8.92
N ILE A 130 -11.77 -0.63 -7.69
CA ILE A 130 -12.47 -1.80 -7.16
C ILE A 130 -13.47 -1.44 -6.06
N ALA A 131 -13.34 -0.28 -5.42
CA ALA A 131 -14.31 0.21 -4.45
C ALA A 131 -14.21 1.74 -4.28
N PHE A 132 -15.29 2.31 -3.73
CA PHE A 132 -15.38 3.73 -3.34
C PHE A 132 -15.11 4.71 -4.49
N HIS A 133 -15.75 4.46 -5.64
CA HIS A 133 -15.61 5.27 -6.86
C HIS A 133 -15.83 6.77 -6.64
N ASP A 134 -16.68 7.12 -5.67
CA ASP A 134 -16.99 8.49 -5.28
C ASP A 134 -15.83 9.24 -4.60
N LEU A 135 -14.80 8.52 -4.11
CA LEU A 135 -13.62 9.13 -3.49
C LEU A 135 -12.58 9.67 -4.49
N GLY A 136 -12.84 9.56 -5.79
CA GLY A 136 -11.93 10.04 -6.82
C GLY A 136 -10.50 9.47 -6.66
N PRO A 137 -9.45 10.31 -6.56
CA PRO A 137 -8.06 9.84 -6.36
C PRO A 137 -7.82 9.01 -5.09
N GLU A 138 -8.73 9.05 -4.11
CA GLU A 138 -8.66 8.26 -2.88
C GLU A 138 -9.52 6.99 -2.92
N ALA A 139 -10.10 6.64 -4.08
CA ALA A 139 -10.77 5.36 -4.28
C ALA A 139 -9.80 4.17 -4.07
N VAL A 140 -10.35 2.96 -3.94
CA VAL A 140 -9.52 1.75 -3.84
C VAL A 140 -9.19 1.28 -5.25
N TYR A 141 -7.91 1.22 -5.60
CA TYR A 141 -7.46 0.72 -6.91
C TYR A 141 -6.77 -0.63 -6.77
N ARG A 142 -6.98 -1.50 -7.75
CA ARG A 142 -6.15 -2.66 -8.01
C ARG A 142 -5.19 -2.34 -9.15
N LEU A 143 -3.90 -2.39 -8.86
CA LEU A 143 -2.83 -2.20 -9.84
C LEU A 143 -2.18 -3.54 -10.15
N LYS A 144 -1.87 -3.77 -11.43
CA LYS A 144 -0.86 -4.75 -11.84
C LYS A 144 0.42 -3.99 -12.15
N VAL A 145 1.52 -4.41 -11.55
CA VAL A 145 2.83 -3.74 -11.68
C VAL A 145 3.90 -4.71 -12.14
N LYS A 146 4.93 -4.20 -12.82
CA LYS A 146 6.10 -4.95 -13.27
C LYS A 146 7.38 -4.20 -12.91
N ASN A 147 8.30 -4.89 -12.26
CA ASN A 147 9.57 -4.35 -11.78
C ASN A 147 9.38 -3.03 -11.02
N PHE A 148 8.41 -3.01 -10.10
CA PHE A 148 8.10 -1.87 -9.27
C PHE A 148 9.14 -1.79 -8.13
N PRO A 149 9.92 -0.71 -8.03
CA PRO A 149 11.02 -0.63 -7.08
C PRO A 149 10.49 -0.40 -5.66
N LEU A 150 10.93 -1.25 -4.73
CA LEU A 150 10.63 -1.18 -3.31
C LEU A 150 11.90 -1.37 -2.49
N ILE A 151 11.96 -0.74 -1.32
CA ILE A 151 13.02 -0.97 -0.33
C ILE A 151 12.35 -1.39 0.97
N VAL A 152 12.85 -2.45 1.61
CA VAL A 152 12.36 -2.91 2.92
C VAL A 152 12.77 -1.87 3.97
N ALA A 153 11.82 -1.12 4.50
CA ALA A 153 12.07 -0.11 5.52
C ALA A 153 11.81 -0.65 6.94
N ILE A 154 10.83 -1.53 7.11
CA ILE A 154 10.64 -2.31 8.35
C ILE A 154 10.41 -3.76 7.97
N ASP A 155 11.21 -4.68 8.52
CA ASP A 155 11.06 -6.11 8.29
C ASP A 155 10.06 -6.77 9.26
N SER A 156 9.80 -8.08 9.06
CA SER A 156 8.87 -8.84 9.89
C SER A 156 9.37 -9.13 11.30
N ASP A 157 10.63 -8.80 11.62
CA ASP A 157 11.19 -8.93 12.96
C ASP A 157 11.11 -7.59 13.73
N GLY A 158 10.65 -6.51 13.06
CA GLY A 158 10.54 -5.16 13.61
C GLY A 158 11.81 -4.32 13.49
N ASN A 159 12.81 -4.76 12.72
CA ASN A 159 14.00 -3.96 12.44
C ASN A 159 13.64 -2.84 11.45
N CYS A 160 14.20 -1.65 11.64
CA CYS A 160 13.88 -0.45 10.84
C CYS A 160 15.15 0.19 10.27
N LEU A 161 15.04 0.77 9.06
CA LEU A 161 16.09 1.53 8.38
C LEU A 161 16.30 2.93 8.99
#